data_AF-A0A062VBA1-F1
#
_entry.id   AF-A0A062VBA1-F1
#
_cell.length_a   1.000
_cell.length_b   1.000
_cell.length_c   1.000
_cell.angle_alpha   90.00
_cell.angle_beta   90.00
_cell.angle_gamma   90.00
#
_symmetry.space_group_name_H-M   'P 1'
#
loop_
_entity.id
_entity.type
_entity.pdbx_description
1 polymer ?
#
loop_
_entity_poly.entity_id
_entity_poly.type
_entity_poly.pdbx_seq_one_letter_code
_entity_poly.pdbx_strand_id
1 'polypeptide(L)'
;MKRSSRAICLATVSRSECIKRRSQLRLTERGKTGFKLDALAPLNGFAHARAHDALADVEATIHIARLVAERLPSLWKTCVEAAPKAATVAMLSAADPVLIVEHFANGPSVWWGQRIDGEGARGTSAIVARLGTDWSALVPASDAQLGAALSVSPKPLRKIGLNKAPILFSTSAAKTEWGLVPTDLEIHQSQLFRSDPGFRERLVRIHEELEPARAEAVHLEQMIHAGFASRSDETRMARFHQLDWAGRAGLVREFEDARFRQLAQRLVFEAVPEMLAPEDRERLSQAIAKRLWTDHEDKELWRSLPAARREIDEVRKDDSGAVLAGELDAWLEGLEARFTLDRCE
;
A
#
# COMPACT_ATOMS: atom_id res chain seq x y z
N MET A 1 -4.08 12.76 -3.46
CA MET A 1 -5.56 12.68 -3.54
C MET A 1 -6.11 11.28 -3.29
N LYS A 2 -5.85 10.24 -4.12
CA LYS A 2 -6.50 8.90 -3.98
C LYS A 2 -6.43 8.27 -2.56
N ARG A 3 -5.28 8.33 -1.88
CA ARG A 3 -5.12 7.76 -0.52
C ARG A 3 -5.87 8.55 0.56
N SER A 4 -5.79 9.88 0.52
CA SER A 4 -6.49 10.78 1.44
C SER A 4 -8.02 10.68 1.27
N SER A 5 -8.53 10.60 0.04
CA SER A 5 -9.97 10.46 -0.23
C SER A 5 -10.53 9.14 0.32
N ARG A 6 -9.81 8.02 0.14
CA ARG A 6 -10.21 6.71 0.70
C ARG A 6 -10.15 6.71 2.23
N ALA A 7 -9.12 7.31 2.81
CA ALA A 7 -9.00 7.47 4.26
C ALA A 7 -10.14 8.32 4.85
N ILE A 8 -10.53 9.41 4.18
CA ILE A 8 -11.60 10.29 4.67
C ILE A 8 -13.00 9.67 4.47
N CYS A 9 -13.20 8.92 3.38
CA CYS A 9 -14.40 8.08 3.22
C CYS A 9 -14.47 7.03 4.33
N LEU A 10 -13.35 6.36 4.62
CA LEU A 10 -13.26 5.42 5.71
C LEU A 10 -13.61 6.06 7.05
N ALA A 11 -13.02 7.22 7.39
CA ALA A 11 -13.35 7.95 8.60
C ALA A 11 -14.86 8.27 8.69
N THR A 12 -15.46 8.69 7.57
CA THR A 12 -16.90 9.00 7.48
C THR A 12 -17.80 7.80 7.73
N VAL A 13 -17.44 6.65 7.15
CA VAL A 13 -18.18 5.39 7.31
C VAL A 13 -18.03 4.86 8.73
N SER A 14 -16.80 4.73 9.21
CA SER A 14 -16.49 4.31 10.57
C SER A 14 -17.24 5.16 11.60
N ARG A 15 -17.31 6.48 11.39
CA ARG A 15 -18.05 7.41 12.26
C ARG A 15 -19.54 7.15 12.25
N SER A 16 -20.11 6.92 11.07
CA SER A 16 -21.54 6.65 10.91
C SER A 16 -21.94 5.34 11.59
N GLU A 17 -21.10 4.31 11.49
CA GLU A 17 -21.31 3.02 12.15
C GLU A 17 -21.12 3.10 13.68
N CYS A 18 -20.05 3.75 14.15
CA CYS A 18 -19.76 3.84 15.59
C CYS A 18 -20.80 4.67 16.35
N ILE A 19 -21.37 5.73 15.76
CA ILE A 19 -22.19 6.71 16.48
C ILE A 19 -23.69 6.52 16.18
N LYS A 20 -24.07 5.56 15.31
CA LYS A 20 -25.46 5.34 14.85
C LYS A 20 -26.15 6.64 14.38
N ARG A 21 -25.39 7.64 13.94
CA ARG A 21 -25.93 8.86 13.33
C ARG A 21 -26.27 8.55 11.88
N ARG A 22 -27.35 9.16 11.37
CA ARG A 22 -27.71 9.09 9.94
C ARG A 22 -26.45 9.41 9.13
N SER A 23 -25.96 8.44 8.37
CA SER A 23 -24.79 8.63 7.52
C SER A 23 -25.13 9.73 6.53
N GLN A 24 -24.42 10.85 6.59
CA GLN A 24 -24.61 11.92 5.62
C GLN A 24 -24.13 11.49 4.23
N LEU A 25 -23.39 10.39 4.11
CA LEU A 25 -23.07 9.67 2.89
C LEU A 25 -23.96 8.41 2.81
N ARG A 26 -24.56 8.10 1.66
CA ARG A 26 -25.32 6.85 1.50
C ARG A 26 -24.34 5.69 1.31
N LEU A 27 -24.45 4.66 2.15
CA LEU A 27 -23.54 3.52 2.18
C LEU A 27 -24.31 2.22 1.92
N THR A 28 -24.31 1.76 0.67
CA THR A 28 -24.99 0.55 0.15
C THR A 28 -26.50 0.46 0.37
N GLU A 29 -27.17 -0.43 -0.35
CA GLU A 29 -28.62 -0.69 -0.21
C GLU A 29 -28.98 -1.68 0.92
N ARG A 30 -28.01 -2.42 1.47
CA ARG A 30 -28.28 -3.59 2.36
C ARG A 30 -27.48 -3.65 3.67
N GLY A 31 -27.02 -2.52 4.20
CA GLY A 31 -26.44 -2.45 5.55
C GLY A 31 -25.09 -3.18 5.74
N LYS A 32 -24.37 -3.53 4.66
CA LYS A 32 -22.96 -3.96 4.69
C LYS A 32 -22.12 -2.88 4.03
N THR A 33 -21.12 -2.34 4.72
CA THR A 33 -20.27 -1.26 4.19
C THR A 33 -19.40 -1.72 3.02
N GLY A 34 -19.86 -1.45 1.79
CA GLY A 34 -19.05 -1.53 0.59
C GLY A 34 -18.37 -0.19 0.30
N PHE A 35 -17.04 -0.19 0.16
CA PHE A 35 -16.24 0.99 -0.23
C PHE A 35 -15.87 0.99 -1.71
N LYS A 36 -16.49 0.11 -2.51
CA LYS A 36 -16.21 0.06 -3.94
C LYS A 36 -16.75 1.34 -4.59
N LEU A 37 -15.91 2.00 -5.38
CA LEU A 37 -16.22 3.32 -5.93
C LEU A 37 -17.40 3.27 -6.92
N ASP A 38 -17.47 2.17 -7.67
CA ASP A 38 -18.54 1.83 -8.61
C ASP A 38 -19.94 1.77 -7.98
N ALA A 39 -20.04 1.33 -6.73
CA ALA A 39 -21.28 1.33 -5.95
C ALA A 39 -21.48 2.63 -5.18
N LEU A 40 -20.41 3.19 -4.60
CA LEU A 40 -20.50 4.35 -3.72
C LEU A 40 -20.87 5.64 -4.49
N ALA A 41 -20.30 5.86 -5.68
CA ALA A 41 -20.51 7.08 -6.44
C ALA A 41 -21.97 7.22 -6.95
N PRO A 42 -22.60 6.18 -7.57
CA PRO A 42 -24.01 6.24 -7.97
C PRO A 42 -24.98 6.46 -6.81
N LEU A 43 -24.77 5.78 -5.68
CA LEU A 43 -25.60 5.96 -4.48
C LEU A 43 -25.58 7.39 -3.94
N ASN A 44 -24.55 8.16 -4.29
CA ASN A 44 -24.34 9.53 -3.88
C ASN A 44 -24.46 10.53 -5.04
N GLY A 45 -25.19 10.17 -6.10
CA GLY A 45 -25.61 11.09 -7.16
C GLY A 45 -24.60 11.30 -8.29
N PHE A 46 -23.63 10.41 -8.46
CA PHE A 46 -22.70 10.45 -9.59
C PHE A 46 -23.00 9.32 -10.58
N ALA A 47 -23.42 9.67 -11.79
CA ALA A 47 -23.68 8.69 -12.85
C ALA A 47 -22.36 8.05 -13.31
N HIS A 48 -22.03 6.89 -12.77
CA HIS A 48 -20.80 6.16 -13.10
C HIS A 48 -21.05 5.18 -14.27
N ALA A 49 -21.50 5.72 -15.41
CA ALA A 49 -21.94 4.93 -16.57
C ALA A 49 -20.81 4.14 -17.24
N ARG A 50 -19.54 4.54 -17.04
CA ARG A 50 -18.34 3.84 -17.52
C ARG A 50 -17.46 3.45 -16.34
N ALA A 51 -17.99 2.65 -15.42
CA ALA A 51 -17.17 2.07 -14.37
C ALA A 51 -15.98 1.32 -14.98
N HIS A 52 -14.80 1.44 -14.36
CA HIS A 52 -13.53 0.88 -14.86
C HIS A 52 -12.90 1.60 -16.06
N ASP A 53 -13.43 2.78 -16.45
CA ASP A 53 -12.68 3.76 -17.23
C ASP A 53 -11.81 4.63 -16.30
N ALA A 54 -10.55 4.84 -16.66
CA ALA A 54 -9.59 5.52 -15.79
C ALA A 54 -9.98 6.98 -15.47
N LEU A 55 -10.61 7.68 -16.42
CA LEU A 55 -11.08 9.05 -16.21
C LEU A 55 -12.36 9.06 -15.36
N ALA A 56 -13.31 8.18 -15.66
CA ALA A 56 -14.55 8.05 -14.89
C ALA A 56 -14.27 7.73 -13.41
N ASP A 57 -13.27 6.90 -13.11
CA ASP A 57 -12.84 6.60 -11.74
C ASP A 57 -12.24 7.83 -11.03
N VAL A 58 -11.50 8.67 -11.75
CA VAL A 58 -10.96 9.93 -11.21
C VAL A 58 -12.09 10.90 -10.90
N GLU A 59 -13.04 11.07 -11.81
CA GLU A 59 -14.20 11.95 -11.63
C GLU A 59 -15.06 11.49 -10.45
N ALA A 60 -15.36 10.18 -10.36
CA ALA A 60 -16.09 9.59 -9.24
C ALA A 60 -15.36 9.82 -7.90
N THR A 61 -14.03 9.68 -7.88
CA THR A 61 -13.21 9.95 -6.68
C THR A 61 -13.31 11.42 -6.26
N ILE A 62 -13.22 12.37 -7.21
CA ILE A 62 -13.33 13.80 -6.94
C ILE A 62 -14.73 14.13 -6.41
N HIS A 63 -15.78 13.57 -7.03
CA HIS A 63 -17.17 13.74 -6.60
C HIS A 63 -17.35 13.33 -5.14
N ILE A 64 -16.93 12.12 -4.78
CA ILE A 64 -17.05 11.63 -3.41
C ILE A 64 -16.22 12.48 -2.44
N ALA A 65 -15.01 12.89 -2.82
CA ALA A 65 -14.17 13.73 -1.97
C ALA A 65 -14.83 15.10 -1.69
N ARG A 66 -15.38 15.76 -2.72
CA ARG A 66 -16.14 17.02 -2.57
C ARG A 66 -17.35 16.82 -1.67
N LEU A 67 -18.10 15.74 -1.88
CA LEU A 67 -19.29 15.45 -1.10
C LEU A 67 -18.99 15.28 0.39
N VAL A 68 -17.89 14.61 0.74
CA VAL A 68 -17.47 14.48 2.14
C VAL A 68 -17.00 15.83 2.69
N ALA A 69 -16.25 16.62 1.92
CA ALA A 69 -15.82 17.95 2.33
C ALA A 69 -17.00 18.91 2.58
N GLU A 70 -18.04 18.85 1.76
CA GLU A 70 -19.24 19.68 1.88
C GLU A 70 -20.14 19.26 3.04
N ARG A 71 -20.35 17.94 3.21
CA ARG A 71 -21.25 17.42 4.25
C ARG A 71 -20.58 17.37 5.63
N LEU A 72 -19.30 17.04 5.68
CA LEU A 72 -18.53 16.86 6.91
C LEU A 72 -17.26 17.73 6.93
N PRO A 73 -17.40 19.07 6.85
CA PRO A 73 -16.25 19.97 6.68
C PRO A 73 -15.24 19.92 7.84
N SER A 74 -15.72 19.77 9.08
CA SER A 74 -14.85 19.69 10.27
C SER A 74 -14.04 18.40 10.31
N LEU A 75 -14.69 17.26 10.03
CA LEU A 75 -14.02 15.96 9.90
C LEU A 75 -13.01 15.97 8.75
N TRP A 76 -13.41 16.49 7.58
CA TRP A 76 -12.54 16.64 6.42
C TRP A 76 -11.29 17.45 6.75
N LYS A 77 -11.47 18.63 7.35
CA LYS A 77 -10.37 19.50 7.79
C LYS A 77 -9.42 18.76 8.72
N THR A 78 -9.96 18.13 9.77
CA THR A 78 -9.16 17.37 10.75
C THR A 78 -8.32 16.28 10.08
N CYS A 79 -8.91 15.50 9.18
CA CYS A 79 -8.18 14.45 8.47
C CYS A 79 -7.12 15.00 7.50
N VAL A 80 -7.41 16.10 6.79
CA VAL A 80 -6.45 16.73 5.87
C VAL A 80 -5.26 17.32 6.63
N GLU A 81 -5.50 17.95 7.78
CA GLU A 81 -4.45 18.53 8.63
C GLU A 81 -3.56 17.44 9.27
N ALA A 82 -4.12 16.26 9.57
CA ALA A 82 -3.36 15.14 10.13
C ALA A 82 -2.56 14.33 9.08
N ALA A 83 -2.91 14.43 7.79
CA ALA A 83 -2.35 13.60 6.72
C ALA A 83 -0.84 13.76 6.43
N PRO A 84 -0.22 14.97 6.54
CA PRO A 84 1.21 15.12 6.36
C PRO A 84 2.02 14.34 7.40
N LYS A 85 3.16 13.77 6.99
CA LYS A 85 4.04 12.99 7.89
C LYS A 85 4.39 13.76 9.17
N ALA A 86 4.71 15.05 9.06
CA ALA A 86 5.08 15.88 10.21
C ALA A 86 3.93 15.99 11.23
N ALA A 87 2.69 16.20 10.76
CA ALA A 87 1.52 16.28 11.63
C ALA A 87 1.20 14.93 12.28
N THR A 88 1.27 13.84 11.50
CA THR A 88 1.13 12.47 12.02
C THR A 88 2.16 12.16 13.12
N VAL A 89 3.43 12.52 12.90
CA VAL A 89 4.51 12.35 13.90
C VAL A 89 4.22 13.17 15.14
N ALA A 90 3.87 14.45 14.99
CA ALA A 90 3.56 15.32 16.13
C ALA A 90 2.40 14.77 16.97
N MET A 91 1.35 14.25 16.31
CA MET A 91 0.20 13.67 17.00
C MET A 91 0.56 12.40 17.76
N LEU A 92 1.34 11.49 17.16
CA LEU A 92 1.73 10.23 17.80
C LEU A 92 2.85 10.38 18.84
N SER A 93 3.64 11.45 18.76
CA SER A 93 4.62 11.81 19.80
C SER A 93 3.98 12.57 20.96
N ALA A 94 2.71 12.98 20.86
CA ALA A 94 2.03 13.60 21.98
C ALA A 94 1.93 12.62 23.16
N ALA A 95 1.96 13.18 24.38
CA ALA A 95 1.78 12.38 25.57
C ALA A 95 0.42 11.67 25.54
N ASP A 96 -0.64 12.35 25.12
CA ASP A 96 -2.03 11.85 25.19
C ASP A 96 -2.33 10.68 24.24
N PRO A 97 -3.30 9.80 24.59
CA PRO A 97 -3.86 8.82 23.68
C PRO A 97 -4.34 9.42 22.36
N VAL A 98 -4.09 8.71 21.26
CA VAL A 98 -4.56 9.09 19.92
C VAL A 98 -5.63 8.10 19.47
N LEU A 99 -6.75 8.60 18.96
CA LEU A 99 -7.77 7.74 18.35
C LEU A 99 -7.32 7.38 16.93
N ILE A 100 -7.29 6.09 16.65
CA ILE A 100 -6.85 5.54 15.37
C ILE A 100 -8.03 4.87 14.68
N VAL A 101 -8.22 5.19 13.40
CA VAL A 101 -9.28 4.61 12.56
C VAL A 101 -8.66 3.86 11.39
N GLU A 102 -8.97 2.58 11.31
CA GLU A 102 -8.51 1.67 10.25
C GLU A 102 -9.67 0.91 9.61
N HIS A 103 -9.42 0.25 8.48
CA HIS A 103 -10.38 -0.66 7.85
C HIS A 103 -9.74 -2.00 7.58
N PHE A 104 -10.43 -3.07 7.95
CA PHE A 104 -10.07 -4.43 7.61
C PHE A 104 -11.23 -5.10 6.87
N ALA A 105 -11.01 -6.33 6.41
CA ALA A 105 -12.04 -7.10 5.71
C ALA A 105 -13.37 -7.21 6.49
N ASN A 106 -13.31 -7.14 7.83
CA ASN A 106 -14.45 -7.25 8.73
C ASN A 106 -15.11 -5.91 9.10
N GLY A 107 -14.73 -4.81 8.44
CA GLY A 107 -15.25 -3.48 8.75
C GLY A 107 -14.22 -2.55 9.39
N PRO A 108 -14.66 -1.37 9.87
CA PRO A 108 -13.77 -0.42 10.49
C PRO A 108 -13.30 -0.88 11.87
N SER A 109 -12.08 -0.50 12.22
CA SER A 109 -11.52 -0.66 13.57
C SER A 109 -11.19 0.72 14.11
N VAL A 110 -11.82 1.07 15.24
CA VAL A 110 -11.63 2.34 15.95
C VAL A 110 -11.08 2.03 17.34
N TRP A 111 -9.93 2.58 17.69
CA TRP A 111 -9.24 2.22 18.93
C TRP A 111 -8.30 3.33 19.40
N TRP A 112 -8.09 3.43 20.72
CA TRP A 112 -7.12 4.36 21.30
C TRP A 112 -5.72 3.74 21.33
N GLY A 113 -4.73 4.51 20.92
CA GLY A 113 -3.35 4.06 20.82
C GLY A 113 -2.32 5.01 21.42
N GLN A 114 -1.18 4.45 21.81
CA GLN A 114 0.02 5.17 22.27
C GLN A 114 1.24 4.68 21.50
N ARG A 115 2.06 5.60 20.98
CA ARG A 115 3.35 5.26 20.38
C ARG A 115 4.33 4.77 21.45
N ILE A 116 5.02 3.66 21.19
CA ILE A 116 5.95 3.04 22.17
C ILE A 116 7.40 2.92 21.69
N ASP A 117 7.69 3.11 20.40
CA ASP A 117 9.04 3.00 19.80
C ASP A 117 9.90 4.27 19.89
N GLY A 118 9.49 5.25 20.71
CA GLY A 118 10.24 6.48 21.00
C GLY A 118 10.12 7.58 19.94
N GLU A 119 10.30 8.83 20.37
CA GLU A 119 10.08 10.04 19.54
C GLU A 119 11.18 10.27 18.48
N GLY A 120 12.37 9.70 18.68
CA GLY A 120 13.55 9.88 17.82
C GLY A 120 13.64 8.96 16.60
N ALA A 121 12.74 7.98 16.46
CA ALA A 121 12.77 7.08 15.32
C ALA A 121 12.39 7.85 14.05
N ARG A 122 13.39 8.19 13.23
CA ARG A 122 13.27 8.82 11.89
C ARG A 122 12.68 7.85 10.86
N GLY A 123 11.84 6.92 11.30
CA GLY A 123 11.26 5.86 10.51
C GLY A 123 10.17 6.37 9.55
N THR A 124 9.72 5.46 8.70
CA THR A 124 8.53 5.60 7.86
C THR A 124 7.27 5.08 8.56
N SER A 125 7.42 4.49 9.74
CA SER A 125 6.37 3.93 10.58
C SER A 125 6.63 4.19 12.06
N ALA A 126 5.58 4.05 12.89
CA ALA A 126 5.64 4.01 14.34
C ALA A 126 5.00 2.71 14.86
N ILE A 127 5.53 2.14 15.94
CA ILE A 127 4.89 1.04 16.68
C ILE A 127 3.97 1.66 17.72
N VAL A 128 2.67 1.35 17.59
CA VAL A 128 1.60 1.88 18.43
C VAL A 128 0.91 0.74 19.16
N ALA A 129 0.82 0.86 20.49
CA ALA A 129 0.11 -0.07 21.35
C ALA A 129 -1.38 0.28 21.43
N ARG A 130 -2.25 -0.74 21.31
CA ARG A 130 -3.68 -0.63 21.59
C ARG A 130 -3.89 -0.46 23.09
N LEU A 131 -4.50 0.65 23.51
CA LEU A 131 -4.69 0.96 24.93
C LEU A 131 -5.85 0.18 25.57
N GLY A 132 -6.69 -0.47 24.78
CA GLY A 132 -7.71 -1.39 25.28
C GLY A 132 -7.15 -2.76 25.74
N THR A 133 -5.86 -3.02 25.53
CA THR A 133 -5.17 -4.21 26.06
C THR A 133 -4.75 -3.95 27.51
N ASP A 134 -4.96 -4.91 28.40
CA ASP A 134 -4.46 -4.85 29.79
C ASP A 134 -2.95 -5.12 29.82
N TRP A 135 -2.16 -4.07 29.59
CA TRP A 135 -0.70 -4.17 29.59
C TRP A 135 -0.12 -4.33 30.99
N SER A 136 -0.78 -3.79 32.01
CA SER A 136 -0.43 -4.01 33.43
C SER A 136 -0.33 -5.49 33.78
N ALA A 137 -1.25 -6.33 33.29
CA ALA A 137 -1.20 -7.77 33.49
C ALA A 137 -0.03 -8.46 32.77
N LEU A 138 0.54 -7.82 31.74
CA LEU A 138 1.63 -8.36 30.91
C LEU A 138 3.02 -7.90 31.36
N VAL A 139 3.13 -6.89 32.22
CA VAL A 139 4.42 -6.44 32.79
C VAL A 139 5.23 -7.60 33.41
N PRO A 140 4.66 -8.47 34.28
CA PRO A 140 5.41 -9.57 34.88
C PRO A 140 5.60 -10.78 33.96
N ALA A 141 4.98 -10.80 32.77
CA ALA A 141 5.03 -11.94 31.86
C ALA A 141 6.45 -12.16 31.31
N SER A 142 6.79 -13.40 30.94
CA SER A 142 8.05 -13.74 30.25
C SER A 142 8.02 -13.32 28.77
N ASP A 143 9.18 -13.29 28.10
CA ASP A 143 9.27 -12.91 26.68
C ASP A 143 8.44 -13.85 25.79
N ALA A 144 8.42 -15.15 26.11
CA ALA A 144 7.60 -16.14 25.41
C ALA A 144 6.09 -15.88 25.59
N GLN A 145 5.66 -15.53 26.81
CA GLN A 145 4.27 -15.18 27.10
C GLN A 145 3.86 -13.87 26.41
N LEU A 146 4.75 -12.86 26.41
CA LEU A 146 4.55 -11.62 25.66
C LEU A 146 4.44 -11.90 24.16
N GLY A 147 5.32 -12.71 23.60
CA GLY A 147 5.28 -13.05 22.17
C GLY A 147 3.97 -13.74 21.77
N ALA A 148 3.47 -14.65 22.62
CA ALA A 148 2.16 -15.27 22.44
C ALA A 148 1.02 -14.24 22.51
N ALA A 149 1.04 -13.36 23.52
CA ALA A 149 0.02 -12.32 23.69
C ALA A 149 -0.01 -11.32 22.51
N LEU A 150 1.16 -10.89 22.02
CA LEU A 150 1.30 -10.00 20.87
C LEU A 150 0.81 -10.63 19.55
N SER A 151 0.73 -11.95 19.51
CA SER A 151 0.29 -12.69 18.32
C SER A 151 -1.23 -12.83 18.20
N VAL A 152 -1.98 -12.59 19.28
CA VAL A 152 -3.45 -12.71 19.32
C VAL A 152 -4.13 -11.58 18.52
N SER A 153 -5.22 -11.90 17.82
CA SER A 153 -6.05 -10.90 17.13
C SER A 153 -7.17 -10.38 18.05
N PRO A 154 -7.47 -9.07 18.08
CA PRO A 154 -6.79 -8.00 17.36
C PRO A 154 -5.37 -7.76 17.88
N LYS A 155 -4.40 -7.60 16.97
CA LYS A 155 -2.97 -7.44 17.29
C LYS A 155 -2.77 -6.29 18.30
N PRO A 156 -2.23 -6.55 19.51
CA PRO A 156 -2.03 -5.53 20.54
C PRO A 156 -1.07 -4.41 20.12
N LEU A 157 -0.05 -4.72 19.32
CA LEU A 157 0.86 -3.75 18.72
C LEU A 157 0.60 -3.64 17.23
N ARG A 158 0.65 -2.41 16.71
CA ARG A 158 0.44 -2.10 15.29
C ARG A 158 1.53 -1.17 14.77
N LYS A 159 2.06 -1.51 13.60
CA LYS A 159 2.95 -0.64 12.82
C LYS A 159 2.13 0.32 11.96
N ILE A 160 2.11 1.59 12.34
CA ILE A 160 1.38 2.66 11.64
C ILE A 160 2.33 3.41 10.72
N GLY A 161 2.05 3.40 9.40
CA GLY A 161 2.86 4.10 8.40
C GLY A 161 2.71 5.62 8.47
N LEU A 162 3.73 6.32 8.95
CA LEU A 162 3.75 7.77 9.14
C LEU A 162 3.63 8.55 7.82
N ASN A 163 4.04 7.95 6.70
CA ASN A 163 3.96 8.52 5.35
C ASN A 163 2.79 7.96 4.52
N LYS A 164 1.83 7.29 5.16
CA LYS A 164 0.68 6.65 4.49
C LYS A 164 -0.64 7.39 4.73
N ALA A 165 -0.59 8.58 5.33
CA ALA A 165 -1.75 9.38 5.74
C ALA A 165 -2.75 8.56 6.59
N PRO A 166 -2.31 8.04 7.75
CA PRO A 166 -3.20 7.33 8.67
C PRO A 166 -4.31 8.28 9.17
N ILE A 167 -5.47 7.73 9.52
CA ILE A 167 -6.58 8.51 10.07
C ILE A 167 -6.41 8.55 11.58
N LEU A 168 -6.02 9.71 12.09
CA LEU A 168 -5.72 9.92 13.50
C LEU A 168 -6.49 11.13 14.03
N PHE A 169 -6.91 11.06 15.30
CA PHE A 169 -7.52 12.18 16.01
C PHE A 169 -6.88 12.34 17.38
N SER A 170 -6.58 13.58 17.77
CA SER A 170 -6.30 13.89 19.17
C SER A 170 -7.51 13.57 20.05
N THR A 171 -7.33 13.49 21.37
CA THR A 171 -8.44 13.32 22.32
C THR A 171 -9.55 14.37 22.14
N SER A 172 -9.17 15.63 21.95
CA SER A 172 -10.11 16.74 21.74
C SER A 172 -10.86 16.64 20.40
N ALA A 173 -10.17 16.30 19.32
CA ALA A 173 -10.77 16.11 18.02
C ALA A 173 -11.67 14.87 17.99
N ALA A 174 -11.26 13.77 18.62
CA ALA A 174 -12.06 12.57 18.79
C ALA A 174 -13.35 12.85 19.58
N LYS A 175 -13.28 13.62 20.66
CA LYS A 175 -14.47 14.03 21.42
C LYS A 175 -15.41 14.88 20.57
N THR A 176 -14.88 15.83 19.81
CA THR A 176 -15.68 16.75 18.98
C THR A 176 -16.31 16.04 17.78
N GLU A 177 -15.51 15.29 17.03
CA GLU A 177 -15.97 14.62 15.82
C GLU A 177 -16.73 13.33 16.14
N TRP A 178 -16.29 12.57 17.14
CA TRP A 178 -16.81 11.22 17.41
C TRP A 178 -17.60 11.07 18.70
N GLY A 179 -17.55 12.05 19.61
CA GLY A 179 -18.11 11.90 20.95
C GLY A 179 -17.37 10.85 21.80
N LEU A 180 -16.17 10.43 21.36
CA LEU A 180 -15.37 9.42 22.03
C LEU A 180 -14.31 10.07 22.91
N VAL A 181 -14.11 9.50 24.09
CA VAL A 181 -13.00 9.80 24.98
C VAL A 181 -12.34 8.48 25.39
N PRO A 182 -11.04 8.49 25.75
CA PRO A 182 -10.41 7.30 26.31
C PRO A 182 -11.11 6.87 27.61
N THR A 183 -11.24 5.57 27.80
CA THR A 183 -11.70 4.97 29.06
C THR A 183 -10.64 5.09 30.16
N ASP A 184 -11.04 4.89 31.42
CA ASP A 184 -10.08 4.88 32.55
C ASP A 184 -9.00 3.81 32.38
N LEU A 185 -9.37 2.64 31.84
CA LEU A 185 -8.41 1.60 31.46
C LEU A 185 -7.39 2.17 30.47
N GLU A 186 -7.84 2.74 29.35
CA GLU A 186 -6.95 3.25 28.31
C GLU A 186 -6.03 4.38 28.80
N ILE A 187 -6.54 5.24 29.69
CA ILE A 187 -5.75 6.28 30.35
C ILE A 187 -4.67 5.65 31.24
N HIS A 188 -5.03 4.66 32.05
CA HIS A 188 -4.09 3.94 32.91
C HIS A 188 -3.00 3.22 32.09
N GLN A 189 -3.38 2.54 31.02
CA GLN A 189 -2.42 1.87 30.12
C GLN A 189 -1.47 2.87 29.44
N SER A 190 -1.97 4.05 29.06
CA SER A 190 -1.13 5.13 28.52
C SER A 190 -0.16 5.68 29.56
N GLN A 191 -0.58 5.81 30.83
CA GLN A 191 0.31 6.21 31.93
C GLN A 191 1.40 5.18 32.19
N LEU A 192 1.06 3.89 32.17
CA LEU A 192 2.03 2.79 32.32
C LEU A 192 3.19 2.92 31.33
N PHE A 193 2.89 3.13 30.03
CA PHE A 193 3.92 3.31 29.02
C PHE A 193 4.78 4.56 29.21
N ARG A 194 4.27 5.61 29.85
CA ARG A 194 5.07 6.79 30.18
C ARG A 194 5.98 6.54 31.39
N SER A 195 5.49 5.82 32.39
CA SER A 195 6.25 5.53 33.62
C SER A 195 7.26 4.40 33.47
N ASP A 196 7.10 3.51 32.49
CA ASP A 196 7.98 2.35 32.28
C ASP A 196 8.59 2.31 30.86
N PRO A 197 9.69 3.05 30.63
CA PRO A 197 10.45 2.95 29.39
C PRO A 197 11.00 1.55 29.08
N GLY A 198 11.42 0.80 30.11
CA GLY A 198 12.01 -0.52 29.93
C GLY A 198 11.00 -1.54 29.39
N PHE A 199 9.75 -1.46 29.83
CA PHE A 199 8.68 -2.29 29.29
C PHE A 199 8.38 -1.96 27.81
N ARG A 200 8.41 -0.68 27.41
CA ARG A 200 8.26 -0.29 26.00
C ARG A 200 9.35 -0.88 25.13
N GLU A 201 10.62 -0.75 25.54
CA GLU A 201 11.77 -1.27 24.81
C GLU A 201 11.69 -2.78 24.64
N ARG A 202 11.29 -3.49 25.71
CA ARG A 202 11.07 -4.93 25.69
C ARG A 202 9.97 -5.34 24.71
N LEU A 203 8.82 -4.65 24.71
CA LEU A 203 7.73 -4.91 23.76
C LEU A 203 8.14 -4.65 22.31
N VAL A 204 8.85 -3.55 22.06
CA VAL A 204 9.33 -3.20 20.72
C VAL A 204 10.28 -4.28 20.19
N ARG A 205 11.25 -4.72 21.00
CA ARG A 205 12.17 -5.80 20.62
C ARG A 205 11.42 -7.08 20.25
N ILE A 206 10.53 -7.57 21.12
CA ILE A 206 9.77 -8.80 20.87
C ILE A 206 8.88 -8.64 19.63
N HIS A 207 8.26 -7.47 19.44
CA HIS A 207 7.46 -7.20 18.25
C HIS A 207 8.29 -7.30 16.97
N GLU A 208 9.49 -6.73 16.95
CA GLU A 208 10.40 -6.79 15.80
C GLU A 208 10.91 -8.22 15.53
N GLU A 209 11.16 -9.02 16.57
CA GLU A 209 11.53 -10.44 16.45
C GLU A 209 10.40 -11.30 15.87
N LEU A 210 9.13 -10.93 16.13
CA LEU A 210 7.96 -11.63 15.59
C LEU A 210 7.63 -11.24 14.14
N GLU A 211 8.16 -10.13 13.63
CA GLU A 211 7.91 -9.72 12.25
C GLU A 211 8.62 -10.70 11.30
N PRO A 212 7.90 -11.28 10.33
CA PRO A 212 8.51 -12.24 9.42
C PRO A 212 9.65 -11.57 8.64
N ALA A 213 10.76 -12.29 8.51
CA ALA A 213 11.85 -11.86 7.66
C ALA A 213 11.31 -11.57 6.25
N ARG A 214 11.66 -10.40 5.72
CA ARG A 214 11.27 -10.05 4.36
C ARG A 214 11.94 -11.03 3.40
N ALA A 215 11.14 -11.72 2.58
CA ALA A 215 11.67 -12.57 1.53
C ALA A 215 12.64 -11.77 0.65
N GLU A 216 13.77 -12.39 0.32
CA GLU A 216 14.76 -11.78 -0.55
C GLU A 216 14.15 -11.55 -1.93
N ALA A 217 14.29 -10.33 -2.44
CA ALA A 217 13.79 -9.98 -3.77
C ALA A 217 14.70 -10.62 -4.82
N VAL A 218 14.19 -11.62 -5.54
CA VAL A 218 14.95 -12.33 -6.58
C VAL A 218 14.91 -11.55 -7.90
N HIS A 219 13.81 -10.86 -8.17
CA HIS A 219 13.60 -10.15 -9.43
C HIS A 219 13.69 -8.63 -9.27
N LEU A 220 14.20 -7.97 -10.31
CA LEU A 220 14.37 -6.51 -10.36
C LEU A 220 13.08 -5.75 -10.00
N GLU A 221 11.94 -6.25 -10.47
CA GLU A 221 10.61 -5.69 -10.22
C GLU A 221 10.22 -5.70 -8.72
N GLN A 222 10.77 -6.64 -7.95
CA GLN A 222 10.56 -6.77 -6.51
C GLN A 222 11.53 -5.89 -5.69
N MET A 223 12.58 -5.34 -6.31
CA MET A 223 13.66 -4.58 -5.66
C MET A 223 13.39 -3.08 -5.51
N ILE A 224 12.15 -2.61 -5.75
CA ILE A 224 11.78 -1.19 -5.61
C ILE A 224 12.03 -0.63 -4.19
N HIS A 225 12.09 -1.50 -3.19
CA HIS A 225 12.37 -1.14 -1.80
C HIS A 225 13.72 -1.68 -1.29
N ALA A 226 14.64 -2.07 -2.19
CA ALA A 226 15.97 -2.56 -1.83
C ALA A 226 16.99 -1.43 -1.53
N GLY A 227 16.58 -0.17 -1.65
CA GLY A 227 17.43 0.99 -1.39
C GLY A 227 17.21 2.12 -2.39
N PHE A 228 17.56 3.34 -1.99
CA PHE A 228 17.51 4.53 -2.85
C PHE A 228 18.76 4.62 -3.74
N ALA A 229 18.67 5.43 -4.79
CA ALA A 229 19.81 5.70 -5.66
C ALA A 229 20.88 6.55 -4.96
N SER A 230 22.13 6.41 -5.39
CA SER A 230 23.19 7.36 -5.02
C SER A 230 22.92 8.70 -5.71
N ARG A 231 23.44 9.82 -5.16
CA ARG A 231 23.34 11.14 -5.82
C ARG A 231 23.89 11.14 -7.24
N SER A 232 24.93 10.32 -7.47
CA SER A 232 25.56 10.11 -8.76
C SER A 232 24.57 9.47 -9.73
N ASP A 233 23.95 8.36 -9.33
CA ASP A 233 22.94 7.69 -10.14
C ASP A 233 21.66 8.52 -10.31
N GLU A 234 21.22 9.30 -9.32
CA GLU A 234 20.11 10.26 -9.49
C GLU A 234 20.41 11.28 -10.59
N THR A 235 21.63 11.81 -10.62
CA THR A 235 22.08 12.74 -11.66
C THR A 235 22.10 12.08 -13.04
N ARG A 236 22.59 10.83 -13.11
CA ARG A 236 22.58 10.03 -14.35
C ARG A 236 21.16 9.71 -14.81
N MET A 237 20.23 9.39 -13.90
CA MET A 237 18.81 9.17 -14.24
C MET A 237 18.19 10.42 -14.86
N ALA A 238 18.40 11.59 -14.24
CA ALA A 238 17.89 12.84 -14.77
C ALA A 238 18.44 13.13 -16.17
N ARG A 239 19.74 12.93 -16.37
CA ARG A 239 20.40 13.07 -17.68
C ARG A 239 19.87 12.05 -18.69
N PHE A 240 19.70 10.79 -18.31
CA PHE A 240 19.16 9.73 -19.18
C PHE A 240 17.84 10.14 -19.81
N HIS A 241 16.92 10.71 -19.02
CA HIS A 241 15.61 11.11 -19.53
C HIS A 241 15.65 12.34 -20.44
N GLN A 242 16.71 13.15 -20.41
CA GLN A 242 16.89 14.33 -21.27
C GLN A 242 17.60 14.01 -22.59
N LEU A 243 18.36 12.92 -22.65
CA LEU A 243 19.08 12.50 -23.85
C LEU A 243 18.15 11.82 -24.86
N ASP A 244 18.58 11.86 -26.11
CA ASP A 244 18.05 11.00 -27.18
C ASP A 244 18.45 9.53 -26.95
N TRP A 245 17.99 8.64 -27.82
CA TRP A 245 18.22 7.21 -27.64
C TRP A 245 19.68 6.78 -27.76
N ALA A 246 20.47 7.44 -28.62
CA ALA A 246 21.90 7.19 -28.73
C ALA A 246 22.64 7.59 -27.43
N GLY A 247 22.33 8.77 -26.89
CA GLY A 247 22.88 9.22 -25.62
C GLY A 247 22.44 8.34 -24.44
N ARG A 248 21.18 7.90 -24.41
CA ARG A 248 20.67 6.94 -23.41
C ARG A 248 21.44 5.64 -23.43
N ALA A 249 21.67 5.06 -24.62
CA ALA A 249 22.44 3.83 -24.77
C ALA A 249 23.88 3.97 -24.26
N GLY A 250 24.54 5.10 -24.56
CA GLY A 250 25.87 5.40 -24.04
C GLY A 250 25.93 5.50 -22.51
N LEU A 251 24.89 6.07 -21.89
CA LEU A 251 24.86 6.29 -20.44
C LEU A 251 24.58 5.02 -19.61
N VAL A 252 24.05 3.95 -20.23
CA VAL A 252 23.68 2.71 -19.52
C VAL A 252 24.81 2.19 -18.64
N ARG A 253 26.04 2.13 -19.17
CA ARG A 253 27.19 1.54 -18.47
C ARG A 253 27.74 2.45 -17.36
N GLU A 254 27.30 3.71 -17.29
CA GLU A 254 27.73 4.66 -16.27
C GLU A 254 26.98 4.51 -14.94
N PHE A 255 25.82 3.84 -14.91
CA PHE A 255 25.11 3.59 -13.65
C PHE A 255 25.92 2.69 -12.72
N GLU A 256 26.10 3.12 -11.48
CA GLU A 256 26.82 2.39 -10.44
C GLU A 256 25.99 1.22 -9.93
N ASP A 257 24.71 1.46 -9.63
CA ASP A 257 23.79 0.43 -9.18
C ASP A 257 23.35 -0.46 -10.36
N ALA A 258 23.55 -1.76 -10.20
CA ALA A 258 23.18 -2.76 -11.18
C ALA A 258 21.68 -2.73 -11.53
N ARG A 259 20.81 -2.36 -10.58
CA ARG A 259 19.36 -2.23 -10.80
C ARG A 259 19.06 -1.17 -11.84
N PHE A 260 19.66 0.02 -11.71
CA PHE A 260 19.40 1.13 -12.62
C PHE A 260 20.04 0.90 -13.98
N ARG A 261 21.23 0.28 -14.01
CA ARG A 261 21.83 -0.20 -15.26
C ARG A 261 20.90 -1.15 -16.00
N GLN A 262 20.34 -2.14 -15.31
CA GLN A 262 19.43 -3.12 -15.91
C GLN A 262 18.10 -2.48 -16.36
N LEU A 263 17.54 -1.54 -15.59
CA LEU A 263 16.34 -0.79 -15.99
C LEU A 263 16.61 0.05 -17.24
N ALA A 264 17.73 0.78 -17.29
CA ALA A 264 18.14 1.56 -18.46
C ALA A 264 18.34 0.66 -19.69
N GLN A 265 19.00 -0.50 -19.54
CA GLN A 265 19.13 -1.50 -20.61
C GLN A 265 17.76 -1.91 -21.18
N ARG A 266 16.79 -2.22 -20.31
CA ARG A 266 15.44 -2.63 -20.74
C ARG A 266 14.71 -1.53 -21.49
N LEU A 267 14.84 -0.28 -21.05
CA LEU A 267 14.23 0.87 -21.74
C LEU A 267 14.82 1.08 -23.14
N VAL A 268 16.14 0.96 -23.28
CA VAL A 268 16.80 1.07 -24.59
C VAL A 268 16.44 -0.12 -25.47
N PHE A 269 16.44 -1.35 -24.93
CA PHE A 269 16.09 -2.56 -25.67
C PHE A 269 14.67 -2.50 -26.25
N GLU A 270 13.70 -1.97 -25.49
CA GLU A 270 12.33 -1.89 -25.97
C GLU A 270 12.13 -0.80 -27.02
N ALA A 271 12.88 0.30 -26.96
CA ALA A 271 12.70 1.41 -27.89
C ALA A 271 13.55 1.35 -29.16
N VAL A 272 14.84 0.99 -29.01
CA VAL A 272 15.88 1.04 -30.05
C VAL A 272 16.95 -0.04 -29.79
N PRO A 273 16.58 -1.34 -29.86
CA PRO A 273 17.48 -2.43 -29.48
C PRO A 273 18.83 -2.37 -30.20
N GLU A 274 18.87 -1.94 -31.45
CA GLU A 274 20.08 -1.77 -32.28
C GLU A 274 21.14 -0.84 -31.69
N MET A 275 20.77 0.03 -30.75
CA MET A 275 21.70 0.90 -30.03
C MET A 275 22.44 0.18 -28.90
N LEU A 276 22.01 -1.04 -28.54
CA LEU A 276 22.73 -1.92 -27.61
C LEU A 276 23.74 -2.78 -28.36
N ALA A 277 24.81 -3.17 -27.65
CA ALA A 277 25.75 -4.15 -28.16
C ALA A 277 25.02 -5.46 -28.55
N PRO A 278 25.43 -6.17 -29.62
CA PRO A 278 24.81 -7.43 -30.02
C PRO A 278 24.68 -8.45 -28.88
N GLU A 279 25.71 -8.59 -28.06
CA GLU A 279 25.74 -9.47 -26.89
C GLU A 279 24.70 -9.07 -25.83
N ASP A 280 24.54 -7.76 -25.58
CA ASP A 280 23.57 -7.22 -24.62
C ASP A 280 22.13 -7.43 -25.14
N ARG A 281 21.90 -7.24 -26.45
CA ARG A 281 20.61 -7.54 -27.09
C ARG A 281 20.24 -9.01 -26.95
N GLU A 282 21.16 -9.90 -27.29
CA GLU A 282 20.91 -11.35 -27.25
C GLU A 282 20.61 -11.80 -25.82
N ARG A 283 21.45 -11.39 -24.86
CA ARG A 283 21.24 -11.69 -23.44
C ARG A 283 19.89 -11.21 -22.93
N LEU A 284 19.44 -10.02 -23.32
CA LEU A 284 18.12 -9.49 -22.91
C LEU A 284 16.99 -10.25 -23.60
N SER A 285 17.12 -10.56 -24.89
CA SER A 285 16.15 -11.35 -25.65
C SER A 285 15.96 -12.73 -25.03
N GLN A 286 17.04 -13.46 -24.74
CA GLN A 286 16.98 -14.76 -24.07
C GLN A 286 16.42 -14.67 -22.65
N ALA A 287 16.74 -13.61 -21.90
CA ALA A 287 16.16 -13.43 -20.57
C ALA A 287 14.64 -13.20 -20.63
N ILE A 288 14.15 -12.45 -21.62
CA ILE A 288 12.71 -12.26 -21.85
C ILE A 288 12.06 -13.58 -22.30
N ALA A 289 12.64 -14.27 -23.29
CA ALA A 289 12.16 -15.55 -23.76
C ALA A 289 12.06 -16.56 -22.60
N LYS A 290 13.10 -16.66 -21.76
CA LYS A 290 13.08 -17.52 -20.57
C LYS A 290 11.92 -17.20 -19.64
N ARG A 291 11.67 -15.92 -19.36
CA ARG A 291 10.54 -15.52 -18.52
C ARG A 291 9.18 -15.87 -19.14
N LEU A 292 9.03 -15.65 -20.45
CA LEU A 292 7.79 -15.94 -21.17
C LEU A 292 7.51 -17.44 -21.24
N TRP A 293 8.52 -18.28 -21.48
CA TRP A 293 8.33 -19.72 -21.70
C TRP A 293 8.43 -20.59 -20.45
N THR A 294 9.12 -20.13 -19.39
CA THR A 294 9.24 -20.91 -18.15
C THR A 294 7.90 -20.88 -17.41
N ASP A 295 7.19 -22.00 -17.41
CA ASP A 295 5.94 -22.12 -16.69
C ASP A 295 6.16 -22.21 -15.17
N HIS A 296 5.26 -21.59 -14.40
CA HIS A 296 5.29 -21.60 -12.95
C HIS A 296 3.90 -21.35 -12.37
N GLU A 297 3.68 -21.78 -11.14
CA GLU A 297 2.38 -21.61 -10.44
C GLU A 297 2.34 -20.37 -9.53
N ASP A 298 3.47 -19.67 -9.37
CA ASP A 298 3.55 -18.48 -8.51
C ASP A 298 2.73 -17.33 -9.11
N LYS A 299 1.67 -16.93 -8.38
CA LYS A 299 0.74 -15.86 -8.76
C LYS A 299 1.31 -14.45 -8.56
N GLU A 300 2.41 -14.33 -7.82
CA GLU A 300 3.10 -13.05 -7.57
C GLU A 300 4.12 -12.72 -8.67
N LEU A 301 4.38 -13.67 -9.58
CA LEU A 301 5.27 -13.50 -10.73
C LEU A 301 4.49 -13.12 -12.00
N TRP A 302 5.21 -12.80 -13.07
CA TRP A 302 4.63 -12.47 -14.38
C TRP A 302 3.85 -13.67 -14.94
N ARG A 303 2.95 -13.42 -15.89
CA ARG A 303 2.25 -14.50 -16.59
C ARG A 303 3.15 -15.10 -17.68
N SER A 304 3.32 -16.42 -17.67
CA SER A 304 4.02 -17.17 -18.72
C SER A 304 3.09 -17.38 -19.93
N LEU A 305 3.64 -17.66 -21.11
CA LEU A 305 2.91 -18.03 -22.32
C LEU A 305 2.06 -19.30 -22.11
N PRO A 306 2.60 -20.40 -21.53
CA PRO A 306 1.77 -21.58 -21.24
C PRO A 306 0.60 -21.28 -20.30
N ALA A 307 0.82 -20.48 -19.24
CA ALA A 307 -0.25 -20.10 -18.33
C ALA A 307 -1.30 -19.20 -18.99
N ALA A 308 -0.86 -18.22 -19.79
CA ALA A 308 -1.77 -17.36 -20.54
C ALA A 308 -2.64 -18.17 -21.51
N ARG A 309 -2.08 -19.16 -22.20
CA ARG A 309 -2.85 -20.03 -23.13
C ARG A 309 -3.94 -20.81 -22.41
N ARG A 310 -3.63 -21.39 -21.25
CA ARG A 310 -4.62 -22.09 -20.41
C ARG A 310 -5.75 -21.17 -19.95
N GLU A 311 -5.42 -19.92 -19.61
CA GLU A 311 -6.40 -18.93 -19.15
C GLU A 311 -7.27 -18.40 -20.29
N ILE A 312 -6.72 -18.24 -21.50
CA ILE A 312 -7.47 -17.81 -22.69
C ILE A 312 -8.55 -18.83 -23.07
N ASP A 313 -8.27 -20.12 -22.93
CA ASP A 313 -9.28 -21.16 -23.19
C ASP A 313 -10.49 -21.03 -22.25
N GLU A 314 -10.30 -20.52 -21.03
CA GLU A 314 -11.39 -20.20 -20.11
C GLU A 314 -12.13 -18.92 -20.53
N VAL A 315 -11.41 -17.88 -20.96
CA VAL A 315 -12.00 -16.62 -21.46
C VAL A 315 -12.86 -16.86 -22.69
N ARG A 316 -12.47 -17.77 -23.57
CA ARG A 316 -13.17 -18.08 -24.83
C ARG A 316 -14.56 -18.71 -24.62
N LYS A 317 -14.89 -19.17 -23.40
CA LYS A 317 -16.16 -19.86 -23.11
C LYS A 317 -17.40 -18.95 -23.10
N ASP A 318 -17.21 -17.63 -23.06
CA ASP A 318 -18.30 -16.64 -23.16
C ASP A 318 -18.22 -15.85 -24.47
N ASP A 319 -19.35 -15.48 -25.06
CA ASP A 319 -19.44 -14.81 -26.37
C ASP A 319 -18.68 -13.47 -26.38
N SER A 320 -18.72 -12.73 -25.26
CA SER A 320 -17.98 -11.48 -25.10
C SER A 320 -16.47 -11.71 -24.96
N GLY A 321 -16.08 -12.85 -24.39
CA GLY A 321 -14.70 -13.26 -24.21
C GLY A 321 -14.07 -13.86 -25.46
N ALA A 322 -14.85 -14.42 -26.39
CA ALA A 322 -14.34 -15.03 -27.62
C ALA A 322 -13.61 -14.04 -28.54
N VAL A 323 -14.12 -12.80 -28.67
CA VAL A 323 -13.45 -11.74 -29.45
C VAL A 323 -12.13 -11.35 -28.80
N LEU A 324 -12.14 -11.08 -27.50
CA LEU A 324 -10.94 -10.72 -26.75
C LEU A 324 -9.91 -11.85 -26.76
N ALA A 325 -10.35 -13.10 -26.65
CA ALA A 325 -9.48 -14.28 -26.73
C ALA A 325 -8.73 -14.33 -28.07
N GLY A 326 -9.42 -14.05 -29.19
CA GLY A 326 -8.78 -13.98 -30.51
C GLY A 326 -7.75 -12.87 -30.62
N GLU A 327 -8.03 -11.69 -30.07
CA GLU A 327 -7.05 -10.57 -30.02
C GLU A 327 -5.82 -10.94 -29.16
N LEU A 328 -6.05 -11.58 -28.02
CA LEU A 328 -4.97 -12.04 -27.14
C LEU A 328 -4.14 -13.15 -27.80
N ASP A 329 -4.76 -14.11 -28.47
CA ASP A 329 -4.05 -15.17 -29.21
C ASP A 329 -3.10 -14.57 -30.25
N ALA A 330 -3.59 -13.64 -31.08
CA ALA A 330 -2.76 -12.98 -32.10
C ALA A 330 -1.60 -12.20 -31.48
N TRP A 331 -1.82 -11.55 -30.33
CA TRP A 331 -0.78 -10.86 -29.60
C TRP A 331 0.27 -11.82 -29.01
N LEU A 332 -0.16 -12.95 -28.44
CA LEU A 332 0.74 -13.98 -27.91
C LEU A 332 1.56 -14.62 -29.02
N GLU A 333 0.98 -14.92 -30.19
CA GLU A 333 1.71 -15.42 -31.36
C GLU A 333 2.81 -14.46 -31.81
N GLY A 334 2.54 -13.15 -31.77
CA GLY A 334 3.55 -12.12 -32.02
C GLY A 334 4.69 -12.13 -31.00
N LEU A 335 4.39 -12.37 -29.72
CA LEU A 335 5.41 -12.52 -28.68
C LEU A 335 6.24 -13.80 -28.84
N GLU A 336 5.59 -14.92 -29.17
CA GLU A 336 6.24 -16.20 -29.45
C GLU A 336 7.24 -16.09 -30.61
N ALA A 337 6.83 -15.42 -31.70
CA ALA A 337 7.69 -15.18 -32.85
C ALA A 337 8.86 -14.23 -32.54
N ARG A 338 8.65 -13.23 -31.68
CA ARG A 338 9.68 -12.25 -31.30
C ARG A 338 10.69 -12.82 -30.29
N PHE A 339 10.25 -13.68 -29.38
CA PHE A 339 11.05 -14.20 -28.27
C PHE A 339 11.05 -15.73 -28.26
N THR A 340 11.78 -16.31 -29.20
CA THR A 340 12.01 -17.76 -29.26
C THR A 340 13.01 -18.17 -28.18
N LEU A 341 12.71 -19.23 -27.44
CA LEU A 341 13.74 -19.88 -26.63
C LEU A 341 14.63 -20.67 -27.59
N ASP A 342 15.90 -20.31 -27.70
CA ASP A 342 16.86 -21.20 -28.32
C ASP A 342 16.84 -22.51 -27.53
N ARG A 343 16.39 -23.59 -28.18
CA ARG A 343 16.43 -24.94 -27.63
C ARG A 343 17.88 -25.43 -27.69
N CYS A 344 18.79 -24.74 -27.01
CA CYS A 344 20.11 -25.25 -26.73
C CYS A 344 20.01 -26.17 -25.52
N GLU A 345 19.88 -27.46 -25.84
CA GLU A 345 20.14 -28.70 -25.07
C GLU A 345 19.73 -28.77 -23.59
#